data_AF-A0A1B9IY42-F1
#
_entry.id   AF-A0A1B9IY42-F1
#
_cell.length_a   1.000
_cell.length_b   1.000
_cell.length_c   1.000
_cell.angle_alpha   90.00
_cell.angle_beta   90.00
_cell.angle_gamma   90.00
#
_symmetry.space_group_name_H-M   'P 1'
#
loop_
_entity.id
_entity.type
_entity.pdbx_description
1 polymer ?
#
loop_
_entity_poly.entity_id
_entity_poly.type
_entity_poly.pdbx_seq_one_letter_code
_entity_poly.pdbx_strand_id
1 'polypeptide(L)'
;MFTLLAPAALVALASVKTVRAVYPNLYVGCSNYYPDNTVFIDEMITSNEECAAACYSAEEGPYMYSYYQNGADVRKRQVQSTCRCSNEAVPASFYVESTDTAGTCQDYNWAVYITATTYNFDGCYTAIGTQEGAPEGVYPAPDQPSPEDCLQVCASYQVAAFQPGTPMSETAYTCTCGPTSAFTYTGQNTCGTGDYFVYDHKATGGISSDFAKRQVKEALIRARNGKKRALCPNGLTACKVSQYQSDSFECIDTTSELDSCGGCIHGEFNNANAPLGKDCAALPGLARGGVTCNAGQCQAFACKKGWTLTTEDICVEA
;
A
#
# COMPACT_ATOMS: atom_id res chain seq x y z
N MET A 1 0.43 -68.89 -20.45
CA MET A 1 0.48 -67.98 -21.60
C MET A 1 -0.31 -66.74 -21.21
N PHE A 2 0.39 -65.62 -21.01
CA PHE A 2 -0.12 -64.35 -20.49
C PHE A 2 -1.08 -63.68 -21.49
N THR A 3 -2.05 -62.91 -20.99
CA THR A 3 -2.26 -61.52 -21.42
C THR A 3 -3.22 -60.80 -20.45
N LEU A 4 -2.62 -59.91 -19.64
CA LEU A 4 -3.29 -58.86 -18.88
C LEU A 4 -3.64 -57.72 -19.84
N LEU A 5 -4.90 -57.33 -19.92
CA LEU A 5 -5.32 -56.09 -20.59
C LEU A 5 -5.92 -55.12 -19.57
N ALA A 6 -5.30 -53.94 -19.55
CA ALA A 6 -5.82 -52.64 -19.17
C ALA A 6 -5.93 -52.25 -17.68
N PRO A 7 -4.91 -51.53 -17.19
CA PRO A 7 -5.10 -50.35 -16.34
C PRO A 7 -4.69 -49.10 -17.13
N ALA A 8 -5.38 -48.79 -18.23
CA ALA A 8 -5.06 -47.62 -19.07
C ALA A 8 -6.02 -46.43 -18.88
N ALA A 9 -7.09 -46.58 -18.11
CA ALA A 9 -8.12 -45.53 -17.95
C ALA A 9 -7.88 -44.58 -16.77
N LEU A 10 -6.94 -44.86 -15.86
CA LEU A 10 -6.74 -44.08 -14.62
C LEU A 10 -5.60 -43.05 -14.68
N VAL A 11 -4.80 -43.03 -15.75
CA VAL A 11 -3.68 -42.08 -15.90
C VAL A 11 -4.09 -40.79 -16.64
N ALA A 12 -5.28 -40.74 -17.26
CA ALA A 12 -5.75 -39.56 -18.00
C ALA A 12 -6.33 -38.42 -17.13
N LEU A 13 -6.48 -38.62 -15.81
CA LEU A 13 -6.99 -37.59 -14.88
C LEU A 13 -5.90 -36.77 -14.17
N ALA A 14 -4.61 -37.08 -14.38
CA ALA A 14 -3.49 -36.40 -13.71
C ALA A 14 -2.92 -35.20 -14.48
N SER A 15 -3.51 -34.81 -15.61
CA SER A 15 -3.05 -33.69 -16.45
C SER A 15 -4.11 -32.61 -16.61
N VAL A 16 -4.88 -32.32 -15.55
CA VAL A 16 -5.57 -31.03 -15.45
C VAL A 16 -4.49 -29.96 -15.25
N LYS A 17 -3.95 -29.44 -16.35
CA LYS A 17 -3.23 -28.17 -16.33
C LYS A 17 -4.20 -27.16 -15.74
N THR A 18 -3.90 -26.65 -14.56
CA THR A 18 -4.62 -25.51 -13.99
C THR A 18 -4.53 -24.38 -15.00
N VAL A 19 -5.62 -24.11 -15.72
CA VAL A 19 -5.76 -22.90 -16.53
C VAL A 19 -5.84 -21.76 -15.52
N ARG A 20 -4.70 -21.14 -15.21
CA ARG A 20 -4.70 -19.88 -14.46
C ARG A 20 -5.31 -18.84 -15.40
N ALA A 21 -6.38 -18.19 -14.95
CA ALA A 21 -6.90 -17.03 -15.65
C ALA A 21 -5.75 -16.01 -15.77
N VAL A 22 -5.39 -15.64 -16.99
CA VAL A 22 -4.46 -14.54 -17.25
C VAL A 22 -5.29 -13.26 -17.08
N TYR A 23 -5.02 -12.52 -16.02
CA TYR A 23 -5.64 -11.21 -15.82
C TYR A 23 -4.81 -10.17 -16.57
N PRO A 24 -5.44 -9.23 -17.29
CA PRO A 24 -4.71 -8.12 -17.87
C PRO A 24 -4.09 -7.28 -16.74
N ASN A 25 -2.86 -6.83 -16.96
CA ASN A 25 -2.24 -5.79 -16.16
C ASN A 25 -2.68 -4.40 -16.67
N LEU A 26 -2.46 -3.37 -15.86
CA LEU A 26 -2.96 -2.03 -16.16
C LEU A 26 -1.89 -0.98 -15.90
N TYR A 27 -1.58 -0.20 -16.92
CA TYR A 27 -0.73 0.97 -16.78
C TYR A 27 -1.36 2.00 -15.84
N VAL A 28 -0.61 2.43 -14.82
CA VAL A 28 -1.06 3.45 -13.88
C VAL A 28 -0.17 4.68 -13.83
N GLY A 29 0.89 4.75 -14.66
CA GLY A 29 1.73 5.94 -14.78
C GLY A 29 3.23 5.65 -14.87
N CYS A 30 3.99 6.71 -15.12
CA CYS A 30 5.44 6.72 -14.97
C CYS A 30 5.82 7.39 -13.65
N SER A 31 6.87 6.89 -13.00
CA SER A 31 7.38 7.49 -11.77
C SER A 31 8.90 7.54 -11.72
N ASN A 32 9.44 8.54 -11.04
CA ASN A 32 10.85 8.59 -10.64
C ASN A 32 11.11 7.93 -9.26
N TYR A 33 10.08 7.34 -8.67
CA TYR A 33 10.08 6.72 -7.35
C TYR A 33 9.53 5.29 -7.40
N TYR A 34 10.01 4.46 -6.48
CA TYR A 34 9.40 3.18 -6.14
C TYR A 34 9.47 3.00 -4.61
N PRO A 35 8.51 2.29 -4.00
CA PRO A 35 8.50 2.06 -2.55
C PRO A 35 9.74 1.32 -2.03
N ASP A 36 10.19 1.68 -0.83
CA ASP A 36 11.35 1.06 -0.18
C ASP A 36 11.14 -0.44 0.15
N ASN A 37 9.87 -0.84 0.34
CA ASN A 37 9.47 -2.22 0.60
C ASN A 37 9.32 -3.08 -0.66
N THR A 38 9.86 -2.64 -1.80
CA THR A 38 9.82 -3.44 -3.03
C THR A 38 10.66 -4.71 -2.92
N VAL A 39 10.14 -5.78 -3.49
CA VAL A 39 10.88 -7.03 -3.69
C VAL A 39 11.40 -7.07 -5.12
N PHE A 40 12.68 -7.38 -5.27
CA PHE A 40 13.33 -7.54 -6.56
C PHE A 40 13.07 -8.94 -7.12
N ILE A 41 12.67 -9.02 -8.39
CA ILE A 41 12.51 -10.29 -9.10
C ILE A 41 13.77 -10.55 -9.92
N ASP A 42 14.55 -11.55 -9.52
CA ASP A 42 15.77 -11.99 -10.20
C ASP A 42 15.46 -12.89 -11.40
N GLU A 43 14.66 -12.38 -12.33
CA GLU A 43 14.34 -13.04 -13.60
C GLU A 43 14.73 -12.13 -14.77
N MET A 44 15.06 -12.73 -15.91
CA MET A 44 15.34 -11.98 -17.14
C MET A 44 14.02 -11.46 -17.74
N ILE A 45 13.49 -10.40 -17.14
CA ILE A 45 12.24 -9.74 -17.51
C ILE A 45 12.52 -8.68 -18.57
N THR A 46 11.86 -8.72 -19.72
CA THR A 46 12.16 -7.84 -20.87
C THR A 46 11.06 -6.85 -21.21
N SER A 47 9.93 -6.90 -20.50
CA SER A 47 8.78 -6.02 -20.73
C SER A 47 8.04 -5.68 -19.44
N ASN A 48 7.22 -4.62 -19.51
CA ASN A 48 6.32 -4.23 -18.43
C ASN A 48 5.35 -5.38 -18.09
N GLU A 49 4.82 -6.04 -19.11
CA GLU A 49 3.81 -7.08 -18.99
C GLU A 49 4.38 -8.33 -18.33
N GLU A 50 5.61 -8.72 -18.69
CA GLU A 50 6.33 -9.79 -18.03
C GLU A 50 6.61 -9.46 -16.56
N CYS A 51 6.99 -8.21 -16.26
CA CYS A 51 7.20 -7.77 -14.87
C CYS A 51 5.92 -7.85 -14.05
N ALA A 52 4.81 -7.34 -14.60
CA ALA A 52 3.50 -7.39 -13.96
C ALA A 52 3.04 -8.83 -13.71
N ALA A 53 3.23 -9.72 -14.69
CA ALA A 53 2.91 -11.14 -14.56
C ALA A 53 3.79 -11.84 -13.51
N ALA A 54 5.09 -11.55 -13.48
CA ALA A 54 6.01 -12.08 -12.49
C ALA A 54 5.62 -11.63 -11.08
N CYS A 55 5.39 -10.33 -10.88
CA CYS A 55 4.91 -9.76 -9.61
C CYS A 55 3.55 -10.35 -9.18
N TYR A 56 2.63 -10.62 -10.10
CA TYR A 56 1.37 -11.28 -9.78
C TYR A 56 1.55 -12.73 -9.30
N SER A 57 2.55 -13.42 -9.87
CA SER A 57 2.78 -14.85 -9.68
C SER A 57 3.85 -15.20 -8.64
N ALA A 58 4.49 -14.20 -8.03
CA ALA A 58 5.59 -14.36 -7.09
C ALA A 58 5.21 -15.22 -5.87
N GLU A 59 6.17 -16.02 -5.39
CA GLU A 59 5.96 -16.98 -4.31
C GLU A 59 5.68 -16.32 -2.96
N GLU A 60 6.34 -15.20 -2.67
CA GLU A 60 6.16 -14.41 -1.44
C GLU A 60 4.81 -13.69 -1.38
N GLY A 61 4.12 -13.64 -2.51
CA GLY A 61 2.75 -13.16 -2.62
C GLY A 61 2.51 -12.50 -3.97
N PRO A 62 1.24 -12.47 -4.43
CA PRO A 62 0.87 -11.53 -5.47
C PRO A 62 1.20 -10.12 -4.98
N TYR A 63 1.96 -9.37 -5.76
CA TYR A 63 2.12 -7.95 -5.53
C TYR A 63 1.09 -7.18 -6.34
N MET A 64 0.47 -6.16 -5.74
CA MET A 64 -0.51 -5.32 -6.42
C MET A 64 0.12 -4.51 -7.56
N TYR A 65 1.34 -4.03 -7.35
CA TYR A 65 2.05 -3.16 -8.26
C TYR A 65 3.34 -3.82 -8.74
N SER A 66 3.64 -3.61 -10.02
CA SER A 66 4.95 -3.84 -10.59
C SER A 66 5.58 -2.53 -11.03
N TYR A 67 6.88 -2.45 -10.84
CA TYR A 67 7.75 -1.33 -11.17
C TYR A 67 8.80 -1.85 -12.12
N TYR A 68 8.64 -1.53 -13.39
CA TYR A 68 9.58 -1.94 -14.43
C TYR A 68 10.41 -0.73 -14.87
N GLN A 69 11.71 -0.91 -14.96
CA GLN A 69 12.61 0.06 -15.57
C GLN A 69 13.37 -0.65 -16.68
N ASN A 70 13.28 -0.10 -17.90
CA ASN A 70 14.08 -0.59 -19.00
C ASN A 70 15.54 -0.16 -18.77
N GLY A 71 16.50 -1.08 -18.80
CA GLY A 71 17.87 -0.76 -18.42
C GLY A 71 18.45 0.35 -19.30
N ALA A 72 18.70 1.54 -18.74
CA ALA A 72 19.52 2.53 -19.42
C ALA A 72 20.98 2.03 -19.45
N ASP A 73 21.64 2.10 -20.62
CA ASP A 73 22.98 1.56 -20.92
C ASP A 73 24.03 1.78 -19.82
N VAL A 74 24.12 0.85 -18.86
CA VAL A 74 25.17 0.83 -17.82
C VAL A 74 26.44 0.23 -18.43
N ARG A 75 27.13 1.03 -19.24
CA ARG A 75 28.51 0.78 -19.70
C ARG A 75 28.74 -0.63 -20.28
N LYS A 76 28.30 -0.85 -21.51
CA LYS A 76 28.88 -1.81 -22.48
C LYS A 76 28.91 -3.31 -22.17
N ARG A 77 28.32 -3.85 -21.09
CA ARG A 77 28.08 -5.31 -20.99
C ARG A 77 26.76 -5.62 -20.27
N GLN A 78 25.71 -5.73 -21.09
CA GLN A 78 24.31 -6.09 -20.79
C GLN A 78 23.45 -4.97 -20.20
N VAL A 79 22.53 -4.47 -21.03
CA VAL A 79 21.33 -3.76 -20.61
C VAL A 79 20.50 -4.75 -19.78
N GLN A 80 20.39 -4.50 -18.49
CA GLN A 80 19.51 -5.26 -17.60
C GLN A 80 18.35 -4.36 -17.21
N SER A 81 17.18 -4.70 -17.73
CA SER A 81 15.90 -4.24 -17.20
C SER A 81 15.76 -4.68 -15.74
N THR A 82 15.09 -3.86 -14.95
CA THR A 82 14.85 -4.12 -13.52
C THR A 82 13.36 -4.26 -13.29
N CYS A 83 12.96 -5.33 -12.59
CA CYS A 83 11.59 -5.56 -12.17
C CYS A 83 11.51 -5.59 -10.64
N ARG A 84 10.61 -4.77 -10.08
CA ARG A 84 10.35 -4.67 -8.65
C ARG A 84 8.86 -4.78 -8.37
N CYS A 85 8.50 -5.38 -7.26
CA CYS A 85 7.12 -5.64 -6.89
C CYS A 85 6.79 -5.02 -5.53
N SER A 86 5.62 -4.39 -5.38
CA SER A 86 5.15 -3.89 -4.08
C SER A 86 3.62 -3.93 -3.98
N ASN A 87 3.12 -3.83 -2.76
CA ASN A 87 1.70 -3.63 -2.46
C ASN A 87 1.35 -2.17 -2.15
N GLU A 88 2.36 -1.31 -2.13
CA GLU A 88 2.26 0.13 -1.91
C GLU A 88 2.23 0.86 -3.25
N ALA A 89 1.35 1.84 -3.38
CA ALA A 89 1.26 2.66 -4.58
C ALA A 89 2.38 3.70 -4.62
N VAL A 90 2.68 4.21 -5.82
CA VAL A 90 3.46 5.44 -5.94
C VAL A 90 2.68 6.59 -5.31
N PRO A 91 3.29 7.49 -4.53
CA PRO A 91 2.62 8.70 -4.10
C PRO A 91 2.40 9.65 -5.29
N ALA A 92 1.24 10.32 -5.34
CA ALA A 92 0.85 11.15 -6.49
C ALA A 92 1.90 12.22 -6.90
N SER A 93 2.68 12.73 -5.94
CA SER A 93 3.75 13.71 -6.18
C SER A 93 4.96 13.19 -6.99
N PHE A 94 5.10 11.88 -7.16
CA PHE A 94 6.21 11.26 -7.89
C PHE A 94 5.84 10.80 -9.30
N TYR A 95 4.65 11.16 -9.77
CA TYR A 95 4.29 10.96 -11.16
C TYR A 95 5.14 11.85 -12.06
N VAL A 96 5.58 11.30 -13.17
CA VAL A 96 6.36 12.01 -14.19
C VAL A 96 5.73 11.76 -15.55
N GLU A 97 6.00 12.67 -16.48
CA GLU A 97 5.42 12.63 -17.82
C GLU A 97 5.90 11.41 -18.62
N SER A 98 4.98 10.74 -19.31
CA SER A 98 5.27 9.71 -20.31
C SER A 98 5.87 10.33 -21.59
N THR A 99 6.43 9.49 -22.45
CA THR A 99 7.04 9.90 -23.72
C THR A 99 6.04 9.97 -24.87
N ASP A 100 4.89 9.32 -24.71
CA ASP A 100 3.80 9.28 -25.68
C ASP A 100 2.42 9.24 -24.98
N THR A 101 1.36 9.26 -25.79
CA THR A 101 -0.03 9.19 -25.33
C THR A 101 -0.48 7.78 -24.96
N ALA A 102 0.36 6.76 -25.18
CA ALA A 102 0.09 5.37 -24.85
C ALA A 102 0.63 4.95 -23.47
N GLY A 103 1.35 5.85 -22.78
CA GLY A 103 1.89 5.61 -21.45
C GLY A 103 3.32 5.05 -21.43
N THR A 104 4.09 5.19 -22.51
CA THR A 104 5.49 4.74 -22.54
C THR A 104 6.35 5.61 -21.61
N CYS A 105 7.12 4.98 -20.71
CA CYS A 105 8.00 5.71 -19.80
C CYS A 105 9.40 5.89 -20.37
N GLN A 106 10.10 6.96 -19.94
CA GLN A 106 11.53 7.13 -20.22
C GLN A 106 12.33 5.96 -19.59
N ASP A 107 13.47 5.59 -20.18
CA ASP A 107 14.27 4.44 -19.73
C ASP A 107 14.78 4.56 -18.28
N TYR A 108 14.91 5.78 -17.74
CA TYR A 108 15.31 6.01 -16.35
C TYR A 108 14.14 6.19 -15.38
N ASN A 109 12.89 6.10 -15.85
CA ASN A 109 11.69 6.13 -15.03
C ASN A 109 11.12 4.71 -14.85
N TRP A 110 10.35 4.53 -13.80
CA TRP A 110 9.61 3.31 -13.51
C TRP A 110 8.26 3.36 -14.22
N ALA A 111 8.01 2.39 -15.08
CA ALA A 111 6.68 2.08 -15.57
C ALA A 111 5.93 1.31 -14.48
N VAL A 112 4.83 1.88 -14.01
CA VAL A 112 4.06 1.36 -12.88
C VAL A 112 2.79 0.73 -13.42
N TYR A 113 2.56 -0.53 -13.04
CA TYR A 113 1.37 -1.28 -13.45
C TYR A 113 0.67 -1.87 -12.24
N ILE A 114 -0.66 -1.90 -12.26
CA ILE A 114 -1.44 -2.82 -11.44
C ILE A 114 -1.35 -4.20 -12.10
N THR A 115 -0.96 -5.21 -11.32
CA THR A 115 -0.59 -6.53 -11.85
C THR A 115 -1.76 -7.38 -12.31
N ALA A 116 -2.97 -7.06 -11.87
CA ALA A 116 -4.21 -7.71 -12.31
C ALA A 116 -5.40 -6.76 -12.18
N THR A 117 -6.23 -6.69 -13.21
CA THR A 117 -7.48 -5.92 -13.20
C THR A 117 -8.50 -6.42 -14.21
N THR A 118 -9.71 -5.84 -14.20
CA THR A 118 -10.67 -5.94 -15.32
C THR A 118 -10.65 -4.73 -16.23
N TYR A 119 -9.96 -3.67 -15.82
CA TYR A 119 -9.88 -2.42 -16.54
C TYR A 119 -8.84 -2.49 -17.66
N ASN A 120 -9.10 -1.75 -18.73
CA ASN A 120 -8.14 -1.46 -19.79
C ASN A 120 -7.79 0.02 -19.73
N PHE A 121 -6.55 0.34 -20.06
CA PHE A 121 -6.11 1.73 -20.18
C PHE A 121 -6.53 2.28 -21.55
N ASP A 122 -7.20 3.42 -21.55
CA ASP A 122 -7.65 4.11 -22.78
C ASP A 122 -6.65 5.19 -23.19
N GLY A 123 -6.27 6.06 -22.25
CA GLY A 123 -5.32 7.14 -22.49
C GLY A 123 -5.29 8.19 -21.39
N CYS A 124 -4.50 9.23 -21.62
CA CYS A 124 -4.41 10.40 -20.75
C CYS A 124 -4.98 11.65 -21.42
N TYR A 125 -5.73 12.43 -20.65
CA TYR A 125 -6.46 13.59 -21.15
C TYR A 125 -6.35 14.77 -20.19
N THR A 126 -6.16 15.96 -20.74
CA THR A 126 -6.13 17.21 -19.96
C THR A 126 -7.47 17.54 -19.32
N ALA A 127 -8.58 17.08 -19.91
CA ALA A 127 -9.90 17.22 -19.34
C ALA A 127 -10.82 16.06 -19.72
N ILE A 128 -11.57 15.60 -18.72
CA ILE A 128 -12.79 14.82 -18.87
C ILE A 128 -13.97 15.74 -18.52
N GLY A 129 -15.22 15.39 -18.85
CA GLY A 129 -16.37 16.29 -18.65
C GLY A 129 -16.59 16.71 -17.18
N THR A 130 -15.95 17.79 -16.73
CA THR A 130 -15.93 18.25 -15.32
C THR A 130 -15.87 19.78 -15.14
N GLN A 131 -16.58 20.58 -15.94
CA GLN A 131 -16.96 21.93 -15.47
C GLN A 131 -18.48 22.07 -15.37
N GLU A 132 -18.91 22.68 -14.27
CA GLU A 132 -20.28 23.01 -13.83
C GLU A 132 -21.39 22.41 -14.72
N GLY A 133 -21.83 21.19 -14.39
CA GLY A 133 -22.81 20.44 -15.18
C GLY A 133 -22.26 19.16 -15.81
N ALA A 134 -21.45 18.38 -15.08
CA ALA A 134 -21.12 17.02 -15.47
C ALA A 134 -22.41 16.29 -15.88
N PRO A 135 -22.45 15.60 -17.03
CA PRO A 135 -23.68 15.02 -17.56
C PRO A 135 -24.26 14.00 -16.57
N GLU A 136 -25.58 13.81 -16.63
CA GLU A 136 -26.29 12.85 -15.80
C GLU A 136 -25.61 11.48 -15.87
N GLY A 137 -25.12 10.98 -14.73
CA GLY A 137 -24.42 9.69 -14.64
C GLY A 137 -22.91 9.75 -14.32
N VAL A 138 -22.30 10.93 -14.24
CA VAL A 138 -20.92 11.08 -13.70
C VAL A 138 -20.94 11.15 -12.17
N TYR A 139 -20.13 10.31 -11.53
CA TYR A 139 -19.88 10.29 -10.08
C TYR A 139 -18.46 10.76 -9.78
N PRO A 140 -18.28 11.97 -9.18
CA PRO A 140 -17.01 12.38 -8.61
C PRO A 140 -16.81 11.68 -7.26
N ALA A 141 -15.83 10.78 -7.19
CA ALA A 141 -15.51 10.10 -5.95
C ALA A 141 -14.69 11.01 -5.02
N PRO A 142 -14.73 10.79 -3.69
CA PRO A 142 -13.78 11.42 -2.77
C PRO A 142 -12.33 11.07 -3.15
N ASP A 143 -11.40 11.96 -2.79
CA ASP A 143 -9.97 11.70 -2.94
C ASP A 143 -9.57 10.36 -2.31
N GLN A 144 -8.86 9.54 -3.08
CA GLN A 144 -8.39 8.22 -2.67
C GLN A 144 -6.87 8.22 -2.44
N PRO A 145 -6.36 7.32 -1.58
CA PRO A 145 -4.93 7.23 -1.29
C PRO A 145 -4.14 6.44 -2.34
N SER A 146 -4.81 5.74 -3.28
CA SER A 146 -4.14 4.99 -4.34
C SER A 146 -4.96 4.90 -5.63
N PRO A 147 -4.32 4.62 -6.78
CA PRO A 147 -5.02 4.34 -8.03
C PRO A 147 -5.97 3.14 -7.93
N GLU A 148 -5.62 2.13 -7.14
CA GLU A 148 -6.44 0.91 -7.03
C GLU A 148 -7.71 1.17 -6.22
N ASP A 149 -7.64 2.01 -5.19
CA ASP A 149 -8.80 2.47 -4.44
C ASP A 149 -9.76 3.28 -5.33
N CYS A 150 -9.24 4.10 -6.25
CA CYS A 150 -10.06 4.73 -7.29
C CYS A 150 -10.79 3.67 -8.12
N LEU A 151 -10.09 2.67 -8.64
CA LEU A 151 -10.70 1.61 -9.45
C LEU A 151 -11.73 0.77 -8.66
N GLN A 152 -11.55 0.59 -7.35
CA GLN A 152 -12.54 -0.06 -6.48
C GLN A 152 -13.83 0.73 -6.42
N VAL A 153 -13.73 2.02 -6.10
CA VAL A 153 -14.90 2.89 -5.95
C VAL A 153 -15.64 2.99 -7.27
N CYS A 154 -14.91 2.94 -8.38
CA CYS A 154 -15.47 3.01 -9.72
C CYS A 154 -15.94 1.66 -10.28
N ALA A 155 -15.79 0.54 -9.56
CA ALA A 155 -15.99 -0.82 -10.09
C ALA A 155 -17.41 -1.14 -10.59
N SER A 156 -18.41 -0.31 -10.25
CA SER A 156 -19.77 -0.44 -10.78
C SER A 156 -20.00 0.28 -12.11
N TYR A 157 -19.02 1.03 -12.61
CA TYR A 157 -19.16 1.96 -13.73
C TYR A 157 -18.23 1.59 -14.88
N GLN A 158 -18.72 1.70 -16.11
CA GLN A 158 -17.95 1.29 -17.30
C GLN A 158 -16.66 2.09 -17.49
N VAL A 159 -16.61 3.33 -16.98
CA VAL A 159 -15.44 4.19 -17.07
C VAL A 159 -15.02 4.61 -15.67
N ALA A 160 -13.72 4.53 -15.43
CA ALA A 160 -13.05 5.10 -14.27
C ALA A 160 -11.94 6.03 -14.78
N ALA A 161 -11.76 7.15 -14.12
CA ALA A 161 -10.62 8.04 -14.33
C ALA A 161 -10.03 8.44 -12.99
N PHE A 162 -8.72 8.60 -12.92
CA PHE A 162 -8.09 9.27 -11.79
C PHE A 162 -7.12 10.34 -12.27
N GLN A 163 -6.92 11.34 -11.42
CA GLN A 163 -5.98 12.43 -11.62
C GLN A 163 -5.00 12.44 -10.44
N PRO A 164 -3.71 12.13 -10.64
CA PRO A 164 -2.71 12.18 -9.58
C PRO A 164 -2.30 13.62 -9.31
N GLY A 165 -2.37 14.03 -8.04
CA GLY A 165 -1.76 15.28 -7.57
C GLY A 165 -2.44 16.50 -8.17
N THR A 166 -3.52 16.96 -7.54
CA THR A 166 -4.13 18.25 -7.92
C THR A 166 -3.51 19.37 -7.09
N PRO A 167 -3.58 20.64 -7.52
CA PRO A 167 -3.16 21.78 -6.69
C PRO A 167 -3.86 21.85 -5.33
N MET A 168 -4.99 21.14 -5.16
CA MET A 168 -5.76 21.07 -3.92
C MET A 168 -5.40 19.85 -3.06
N SER A 169 -4.71 18.85 -3.62
CA SER A 169 -4.40 17.58 -2.97
C SER A 169 -3.18 16.94 -3.63
N GLU A 170 -1.98 17.44 -3.30
CA GLU A 170 -0.71 16.99 -3.93
C GLU A 170 -0.39 15.51 -3.66
N THR A 171 -1.01 14.93 -2.63
CA THR A 171 -0.74 13.56 -2.17
C THR A 171 -1.88 12.57 -2.44
N ALA A 172 -2.99 13.02 -3.01
CA ALA A 172 -4.16 12.17 -3.25
C ALA A 172 -4.50 12.01 -4.73
N TYR A 173 -5.43 11.09 -4.98
CA TYR A 173 -5.99 10.79 -6.29
C TYR A 173 -7.44 11.23 -6.33
N THR A 174 -7.75 12.20 -7.19
CA THR A 174 -9.15 12.55 -7.45
C THR A 174 -9.70 11.59 -8.49
N CYS A 175 -10.77 10.85 -8.15
CA CYS A 175 -11.35 9.85 -9.05
C CYS A 175 -12.71 10.30 -9.59
N THR A 176 -13.01 9.90 -10.82
CA THR A 176 -14.30 10.16 -11.48
C THR A 176 -14.74 8.89 -12.21
N CYS A 177 -16.01 8.52 -12.10
CA CYS A 177 -16.54 7.37 -12.84
C CYS A 177 -17.95 7.61 -13.37
N GLY A 178 -18.41 6.72 -14.25
CA GLY A 178 -19.70 6.86 -14.92
C GLY A 178 -19.85 5.87 -16.07
N PRO A 179 -21.03 5.86 -16.73
CA PRO A 179 -21.21 5.10 -17.96
C PRO A 179 -20.37 5.72 -19.09
N THR A 180 -20.00 4.94 -20.11
CA THR A 180 -19.22 5.45 -21.25
C THR A 180 -19.90 6.63 -21.96
N SER A 181 -21.23 6.67 -21.96
CA SER A 181 -22.01 7.77 -22.53
C SER A 181 -21.87 9.12 -21.79
N ALA A 182 -21.36 9.11 -20.56
CA ALA A 182 -21.22 10.30 -19.73
C ALA A 182 -19.82 10.95 -19.86
N PHE A 183 -18.88 10.32 -20.58
CA PHE A 183 -17.53 10.86 -20.74
C PHE A 183 -17.32 11.51 -22.10
N THR A 184 -16.74 12.70 -22.07
CA THR A 184 -16.15 13.37 -23.22
C THR A 184 -14.69 13.65 -22.93
N TYR A 185 -13.81 13.21 -23.81
CA TYR A 185 -12.36 13.34 -23.64
C TYR A 185 -11.84 14.51 -24.47
N THR A 186 -11.09 15.42 -23.84
CA THR A 186 -10.53 16.60 -24.50
C THR A 186 -9.03 16.67 -24.25
N GLY A 187 -8.28 17.05 -25.29
CA GLY A 187 -6.83 17.25 -25.21
C GLY A 187 -6.11 16.00 -24.74
N GLN A 188 -6.18 14.93 -25.56
CA GLN A 188 -5.34 13.75 -25.37
C GLN A 188 -3.88 14.18 -25.38
N ASN A 189 -3.13 13.77 -24.36
CA ASN A 189 -1.74 14.15 -24.18
C ASN A 189 -0.92 12.99 -23.61
N THR A 190 0.39 13.21 -23.46
CA THR A 190 1.24 12.44 -22.56
C THR A 190 0.61 12.35 -21.16
N CYS A 191 0.92 11.27 -20.47
CA CYS A 191 0.43 10.97 -19.14
C CYS A 191 1.34 11.59 -18.09
N GLY A 192 0.86 12.57 -17.33
CA GLY A 192 1.61 13.16 -16.24
C GLY A 192 0.75 13.57 -15.05
N THR A 193 1.40 14.27 -14.11
CA THR A 193 0.72 14.88 -12.96
C THR A 193 -0.33 15.87 -13.44
N GLY A 194 -1.54 15.78 -12.88
CA GLY A 194 -2.66 16.65 -13.28
C GLY A 194 -3.38 16.24 -14.56
N ASP A 195 -2.95 15.20 -15.29
CA ASP A 195 -3.76 14.62 -16.37
C ASP A 195 -4.74 13.58 -15.84
N TYR A 196 -5.86 13.38 -16.54
CA TYR A 196 -6.80 12.31 -16.27
C TYR A 196 -6.34 11.02 -16.94
N PHE A 197 -6.02 10.02 -16.14
CA PHE A 197 -5.80 8.65 -16.59
C PHE A 197 -7.16 7.98 -16.72
N VAL A 198 -7.56 7.62 -17.94
CA VAL A 198 -8.88 7.07 -18.23
C VAL A 198 -8.81 5.57 -18.49
N TYR A 199 -9.78 4.86 -17.95
CA TYR A 199 -9.90 3.41 -17.99
C TYR A 199 -11.32 2.99 -18.34
N ASP A 200 -11.44 1.95 -19.16
CA ASP A 200 -12.71 1.29 -19.41
C ASP A 200 -12.73 -0.12 -18.81
N HIS A 201 -13.91 -0.58 -18.40
CA HIS A 201 -14.13 -1.99 -18.11
C HIS A 201 -15.58 -2.41 -18.38
N LYS A 202 -15.82 -3.72 -18.46
CA LYS A 202 -17.17 -4.25 -18.57
C LYS A 202 -17.86 -4.24 -17.19
N ALA A 203 -18.67 -3.21 -16.93
CA ALA A 203 -19.46 -3.05 -15.70
C ALA A 203 -20.41 -4.22 -15.33
N THR A 204 -20.58 -5.21 -16.23
CA THR A 204 -21.45 -6.39 -16.03
C THR A 204 -20.76 -7.72 -16.29
N GLY A 205 -19.44 -7.71 -16.58
CA GLY A 205 -18.66 -8.93 -16.60
C GLY A 205 -18.31 -9.29 -15.16
N GLY A 206 -19.19 -10.08 -14.52
CA GLY A 206 -19.04 -10.51 -13.13
C GLY A 206 -17.58 -10.69 -12.79
N ILE A 207 -17.09 -9.80 -11.93
CA ILE A 207 -15.74 -9.86 -11.41
C ILE A 207 -15.55 -11.32 -11.01
N SER A 208 -14.57 -12.02 -11.60
CA SER A 208 -14.33 -13.41 -11.24
C SER A 208 -14.29 -13.43 -9.72
N SER A 209 -15.04 -14.34 -9.10
CA SER A 209 -15.26 -14.25 -7.65
C SER A 209 -13.93 -14.20 -6.89
N ASP A 210 -12.85 -14.67 -7.51
CA ASP A 210 -11.49 -14.66 -7.00
C ASP A 210 -10.83 -13.27 -7.05
N PHE A 211 -11.02 -12.47 -8.10
CA PHE A 211 -10.51 -11.08 -8.13
C PHE A 211 -11.24 -10.20 -7.11
N ALA A 212 -12.57 -10.28 -7.05
CA ALA A 212 -13.37 -9.54 -6.07
C ALA A 212 -13.08 -10.02 -4.64
N LYS A 213 -13.04 -11.33 -4.38
CA LYS A 213 -12.68 -11.86 -3.05
C LYS A 213 -11.25 -11.49 -2.68
N ARG A 214 -10.33 -11.37 -3.64
CA ARG A 214 -8.93 -11.02 -3.38
C ARG A 214 -8.74 -9.52 -3.19
N GLN A 215 -9.39 -8.65 -3.95
CA GLN A 215 -9.43 -7.21 -3.65
C GLN A 215 -10.06 -6.95 -2.28
N VAL A 216 -11.15 -7.65 -1.93
CA VAL A 216 -11.71 -7.58 -0.58
C VAL A 216 -10.73 -8.12 0.47
N LYS A 217 -10.06 -9.25 0.21
CA LYS A 217 -9.03 -9.79 1.12
C LYS A 217 -7.85 -8.84 1.28
N GLU A 218 -7.39 -8.20 0.22
CA GLU A 218 -6.27 -7.26 0.24
C GLU A 218 -6.67 -5.92 0.85
N ALA A 219 -7.88 -5.41 0.60
CA ALA A 219 -8.45 -4.27 1.31
C ALA A 219 -8.60 -4.58 2.81
N LEU A 220 -8.97 -5.81 3.18
CA LEU A 220 -8.98 -6.25 4.57
C LEU A 220 -7.56 -6.40 5.13
N ILE A 221 -6.61 -6.90 4.34
CA ILE A 221 -5.20 -6.98 4.73
C ILE A 221 -4.61 -5.58 4.87
N ARG A 222 -4.93 -4.61 4.02
CA ARG A 222 -4.53 -3.20 4.10
C ARG A 222 -5.28 -2.44 5.18
N ALA A 223 -6.54 -2.74 5.47
CA ALA A 223 -7.22 -2.20 6.65
C ALA A 223 -6.59 -2.78 7.92
N ARG A 224 -6.21 -4.06 7.89
CA ARG A 224 -5.47 -4.73 8.95
C ARG A 224 -4.02 -4.25 9.04
N ASN A 225 -3.36 -3.93 7.92
CA ASN A 225 -1.96 -3.51 7.79
C ASN A 225 -1.79 -2.00 7.77
N GLY A 226 -2.86 -1.23 7.63
CA GLY A 226 -2.95 0.20 7.92
C GLY A 226 -3.17 0.39 9.41
N LYS A 227 -3.90 -0.54 10.06
CA LYS A 227 -3.84 -0.74 11.52
C LYS A 227 -2.55 -1.41 12.01
N LYS A 228 -1.84 -2.15 11.14
CA LYS A 228 -0.52 -2.77 11.39
C LYS A 228 0.55 -2.23 10.44
N ARG A 229 0.59 -0.90 10.23
CA ARG A 229 1.86 -0.26 9.88
C ARG A 229 2.63 -0.28 11.19
N ALA A 230 3.14 -1.48 11.46
CA ALA A 230 4.03 -1.83 12.54
C ALA A 230 5.33 -1.09 12.21
N LEU A 231 5.35 0.21 12.52
CA LEU A 231 6.54 1.04 12.52
C LEU A 231 7.63 0.41 13.41
N CYS A 232 7.21 -0.48 14.32
CA CYS A 232 8.04 -1.23 15.24
C CYS A 232 7.78 -2.74 15.15
N PRO A 233 8.79 -3.58 15.42
CA PRO A 233 8.63 -5.03 15.59
C PRO A 233 7.49 -5.43 16.54
N ASN A 234 7.00 -6.67 16.42
CA ASN A 234 5.93 -7.19 17.29
C ASN A 234 6.29 -7.00 18.78
N GLY A 235 5.34 -6.45 19.54
CA GLY A 235 5.52 -6.18 20.97
C GLY A 235 6.08 -4.78 21.29
N LEU A 236 6.40 -3.97 20.28
CA LEU A 236 6.90 -2.61 20.46
C LEU A 236 5.90 -1.58 19.94
N THR A 237 5.91 -0.40 20.57
CA THR A 237 5.05 0.74 20.26
C THR A 237 5.88 1.86 19.64
N ALA A 238 5.35 2.50 18.59
CA ALA A 238 6.02 3.63 17.93
C ALA A 238 5.74 4.94 18.70
N CYS A 239 6.72 5.37 19.49
CA CYS A 239 6.64 6.55 20.33
C CYS A 239 7.33 7.74 19.67
N LYS A 240 6.71 8.93 19.74
CA LYS A 240 7.36 10.15 19.25
C LYS A 240 8.59 10.47 20.08
N VAL A 241 9.70 10.80 19.43
CA VAL A 241 10.96 11.16 20.12
C VAL A 241 10.83 12.52 20.83
N SER A 242 9.97 13.40 20.34
CA SER A 242 9.67 14.67 21.01
C SER A 242 8.25 15.14 20.73
N GLN A 243 7.73 16.01 21.59
CA GLN A 243 6.42 16.64 21.40
C GLN A 243 6.37 17.64 20.22
N TYR A 244 7.52 18.08 19.71
CA TYR A 244 7.62 19.14 18.70
C TYR A 244 7.96 18.64 17.30
N GLN A 245 8.52 17.43 17.17
CA GLN A 245 8.85 16.82 15.89
C GLN A 245 7.82 15.75 15.57
N SER A 246 6.94 16.03 14.61
CA SER A 246 5.87 15.11 14.21
C SER A 246 6.33 13.90 13.43
N ASP A 247 7.55 13.94 12.89
CA ASP A 247 8.02 13.01 11.84
C ASP A 247 9.10 12.03 12.35
N SER A 248 9.40 12.06 13.65
CA SER A 248 10.43 11.24 14.30
C SER A 248 9.81 10.32 15.35
N PHE A 249 10.14 9.03 15.29
CA PHE A 249 9.69 8.03 16.26
C PHE A 249 10.79 7.05 16.64
N GLU A 250 10.61 6.41 17.79
CA GLU A 250 11.39 5.29 18.26
C GLU A 250 10.49 4.14 18.71
N CYS A 251 11.04 2.93 18.77
CA CYS A 251 10.29 1.73 19.08
C CYS A 251 10.56 1.28 20.51
N ILE A 252 9.53 1.40 21.35
CA ILE A 252 9.63 1.20 22.80
C ILE A 252 8.72 0.05 23.22
N ASP A 253 9.22 -0.83 24.10
CA ASP A 253 8.35 -1.76 24.83
C ASP A 253 7.70 -1.01 26.01
N THR A 254 6.52 -0.43 25.77
CA THR A 254 5.78 0.34 26.79
C THR A 254 5.29 -0.52 27.96
N THR A 255 5.51 -1.85 27.93
CA THR A 255 5.14 -2.74 29.03
C THR A 255 6.25 -2.93 30.06
N SER A 256 7.50 -2.62 29.69
CA SER A 256 8.68 -2.82 30.54
C SER A 256 9.58 -1.59 30.65
N GLU A 257 9.44 -0.60 29.77
CA GLU A 257 10.25 0.61 29.77
C GLU A 257 9.81 1.63 30.82
N LEU A 258 10.78 2.10 31.62
CA LEU A 258 10.54 2.96 32.78
C LEU A 258 10.04 4.35 32.40
N ASP A 259 10.57 4.92 31.31
CA ASP A 259 10.34 6.30 30.90
C ASP A 259 9.11 6.45 29.97
N SER A 260 8.47 5.33 29.63
CA SER A 260 7.27 5.25 28.77
C SER A 260 6.39 4.07 29.19
N CYS A 261 6.15 3.97 30.49
CA CYS A 261 5.39 2.87 31.05
C CYS A 261 3.88 3.07 30.80
N GLY A 262 3.24 2.08 30.19
CA GLY A 262 1.80 2.09 29.89
C GLY A 262 1.41 2.91 28.67
N GLY A 263 2.37 3.50 27.95
CA GLY A 263 2.15 4.29 26.74
C GLY A 263 3.36 5.15 26.38
N CYS A 264 3.30 5.92 25.30
CA CYS A 264 4.40 6.82 24.90
C CYS A 264 4.32 8.15 25.65
N ILE A 265 5.43 8.63 26.23
CA ILE A 265 5.44 9.88 27.01
C ILE A 265 5.13 11.13 26.18
N HIS A 266 5.49 11.13 24.88
CA HIS A 266 5.19 12.21 23.93
C HIS A 266 4.04 11.87 22.96
N GLY A 267 3.30 10.80 23.26
CA GLY A 267 2.25 10.28 22.39
C GLY A 267 2.74 9.30 21.34
N GLU A 268 1.80 8.48 20.87
CA GLU A 268 2.06 7.47 19.85
C GLU A 268 2.11 8.12 18.46
N PHE A 269 3.03 7.65 17.62
CA PHE A 269 3.17 8.10 16.25
C PHE A 269 1.94 7.65 15.43
N ASN A 270 1.33 8.57 14.68
CA ASN A 270 0.08 8.34 13.93
C ASN A 270 -1.15 7.90 14.74
N ASN A 271 -1.14 8.02 16.07
CA ASN A 271 -2.29 7.72 16.91
C ASN A 271 -2.47 8.79 18.01
N ALA A 272 -3.26 9.81 17.70
CA ALA A 272 -3.52 10.94 18.61
C ALA A 272 -4.41 10.58 19.82
N ASN A 273 -5.07 9.42 19.79
CA ASN A 273 -5.99 8.97 20.83
C ASN A 273 -5.36 7.93 21.78
N ALA A 274 -4.08 7.62 21.59
CA ALA A 274 -3.36 6.70 22.46
C ALA A 274 -3.22 7.25 23.88
N PRO A 275 -3.35 6.40 24.92
CA PRO A 275 -3.05 6.82 26.28
C PRO A 275 -1.57 7.23 26.41
N LEU A 276 -1.32 8.33 27.12
CA LEU A 276 0.05 8.80 27.38
C LEU A 276 0.74 7.89 28.40
N GLY A 277 2.02 7.64 28.13
CA GLY A 277 2.92 6.98 29.05
C GLY A 277 3.27 7.84 30.25
N LYS A 278 3.82 7.21 31.27
CA LYS A 278 4.41 7.87 32.43
C LYS A 278 5.85 7.42 32.64
N ASP A 279 6.67 8.36 33.10
CA ASP A 279 7.99 8.09 33.64
C ASP A 279 7.84 7.61 35.09
N CYS A 280 8.09 6.31 35.31
CA CYS A 280 8.03 5.71 36.63
C CYS A 280 9.16 6.19 37.55
N ALA A 281 10.33 6.57 37.02
CA ALA A 281 11.46 7.05 37.80
C ALA A 281 11.23 8.46 38.36
N ALA A 282 10.35 9.24 37.74
CA ALA A 282 9.93 10.56 38.21
C ALA A 282 8.89 10.55 39.34
N LEU A 283 8.38 9.39 39.75
CA LEU A 283 7.37 9.33 40.82
C LEU A 283 7.94 9.79 42.18
N PRO A 284 7.14 10.52 42.98
CA PRO A 284 7.59 11.05 44.25
C PRO A 284 7.86 9.94 45.27
N GLY A 285 8.84 10.18 46.15
CA GLY A 285 9.12 9.26 47.26
C GLY A 285 9.89 7.99 46.91
N LEU A 286 10.24 7.75 45.64
CA LEU A 286 10.96 6.53 45.25
C LEU A 286 12.44 6.53 45.65
N ALA A 287 12.91 5.42 46.22
CA ALA A 287 14.36 5.20 46.34
C ALA A 287 14.99 5.02 44.95
N ARG A 288 16.30 5.28 44.82
CA ARG A 288 17.01 5.04 43.54
C ARG A 288 16.88 3.57 43.14
N GLY A 289 16.36 3.32 41.93
CA GLY A 289 16.08 1.98 41.44
C GLY A 289 14.99 1.25 42.22
N GLY A 290 14.13 1.96 42.97
CA GLY A 290 13.05 1.40 43.79
C GLY A 290 11.72 1.25 43.07
N VAL A 291 11.71 1.28 41.74
CA VAL A 291 10.53 1.22 40.87
C VAL A 291 10.83 0.40 39.62
N THR A 292 9.80 -0.25 39.08
CA THR A 292 9.85 -0.94 37.78
C THR A 292 8.59 -0.62 36.97
N CYS A 293 8.65 -0.82 35.66
CA CYS A 293 7.46 -0.92 34.82
C CYS A 293 7.18 -2.40 34.57
N ASN A 294 5.97 -2.83 34.91
CA ASN A 294 5.54 -4.22 34.72
C ASN A 294 4.15 -4.22 34.10
N ALA A 295 4.03 -4.85 32.93
CA ALA A 295 2.78 -4.92 32.16
C ALA A 295 2.14 -3.52 31.94
N GLY A 296 2.97 -2.49 31.78
CA GLY A 296 2.53 -1.10 31.58
C GLY A 296 2.09 -0.38 32.86
N GLN A 297 2.43 -0.91 34.04
CA GLN A 297 2.13 -0.29 35.32
C GLN A 297 3.41 -0.03 36.12
N CYS A 298 3.55 1.18 36.67
CA CYS A 298 4.62 1.49 37.61
C CYS A 298 4.37 0.76 38.92
N GLN A 299 5.34 -0.02 39.37
CA GLN A 299 5.32 -0.74 40.64
C GLN A 299 6.53 -0.31 41.47
N ALA A 300 6.28 0.35 42.60
CA ALA A 300 7.31 0.68 43.56
C ALA A 300 7.59 -0.52 44.47
N PHE A 301 8.86 -0.75 44.80
CA PHE A 301 9.28 -1.76 45.76
C PHE A 301 10.25 -1.21 46.82
N ALA A 302 10.69 0.05 46.69
CA ALA A 302 11.46 0.73 47.71
C ALA A 302 11.20 2.25 47.73
N CYS A 303 10.89 2.79 48.91
CA CYS A 303 10.66 4.22 49.12
C CYS A 303 11.84 4.90 49.84
N LYS A 304 11.98 6.21 49.66
CA LYS A 304 12.92 7.06 50.40
C LYS A 304 12.58 7.05 51.90
N LYS A 305 13.55 7.43 52.72
CA LYS A 305 13.31 7.68 54.15
C LYS A 305 12.20 8.73 54.33
N GLY A 306 11.24 8.44 55.20
CA GLY A 306 10.06 9.28 55.44
C GLY A 306 8.86 8.94 54.54
N TRP A 307 8.95 7.88 53.74
CA TRP A 307 7.88 7.40 52.87
C TRP A 307 7.60 5.93 53.16
N THR A 308 6.34 5.52 52.99
CA THR A 308 5.86 4.16 53.21
C THR A 308 5.32 3.58 51.91
N LEU A 309 5.66 2.32 51.63
CA LEU A 309 5.11 1.58 50.50
C LEU A 309 3.70 1.09 50.85
N THR A 310 2.72 1.41 50.01
CA THR A 310 1.33 0.98 50.17
C THR A 310 1.09 -0.40 49.54
N THR A 311 -0.12 -0.94 49.73
CA THR A 311 -0.57 -2.19 49.07
C THR A 311 -0.84 -2.04 47.57
N GLU A 312 -0.83 -0.82 47.05
CA GLU A 312 -1.00 -0.51 45.62
C GLU A 312 0.35 -0.26 44.94
N ASP A 313 1.46 -0.67 45.56
CA ASP A 313 2.83 -0.50 45.06
C ASP A 313 3.18 0.96 44.73
N ILE A 314 2.67 1.90 45.54
CA ILE A 314 3.00 3.33 45.49
C ILE A 314 3.61 3.80 46.81
N CYS A 315 4.54 4.76 46.74
CA CYS A 315 5.11 5.42 47.91
C CYS A 315 4.26 6.62 48.34
N VAL A 316 3.90 6.68 49.62
CA VAL A 316 3.22 7.83 50.24
C VAL A 316 4.04 8.37 51.40
N GLU A 317 3.95 9.66 51.69
CA GLU A 317 4.64 10.25 52.84
C GLU A 317 4.07 9.63 54.14
N ALA A 318 4.97 9.27 55.06
CA ALA A 318 4.63 8.55 56.29
C ALA A 318 4.10 9.47 57.40
#